data_AF-A0A917KPS0-F1
#
_entry.id   AF-A0A917KPS0-F1
#
_cell.length_a   1.000
_cell.length_b   1.000
_cell.length_c   1.000
_cell.angle_alpha   90.00
_cell.angle_beta   90.00
_cell.angle_gamma   90.00
#
_symmetry.space_group_name_H-M   'P 1'
#
loop_
_entity.id
_entity.type
_entity.pdbx_description
1 polymer ?
#
loop_
_entity_poly.entity_id
_entity_poly.type
_entity_poly.pdbx_seq_one_letter_code
_entity_poly.pdbx_strand_id
1 'polypeptide(L)'
;MRWSRALPSVPSPVTVIKDAAGRYFASFVIDTGPEQDRTRFGAPDSDIAVGIDLGPAHFAVLSDGTKIDSPRFLRRAEKKLKRAQRELSRKQKGSKYRDTAWAMVARVHAELALRHRPRPAKTTT
;
A
#
# COMPACT_ATOMS: atom_id res chain seq x y z
N MET A 1 7.31 23.98 11.38
CA MET A 1 6.60 22.75 10.98
C MET A 1 5.74 22.30 12.16
N ARG A 2 4.42 22.10 11.97
CA ARG A 2 3.51 21.68 13.03
C ARG A 2 3.15 20.21 12.82
N TRP A 3 3.56 19.34 13.74
CA TRP A 3 3.23 17.91 13.69
C TRP A 3 1.80 17.69 14.20
N SER A 4 1.08 16.73 13.61
CA SER A 4 -0.27 16.35 14.05
C SER A 4 -0.29 15.57 15.36
N ARG A 5 0.88 15.09 15.82
CA ARG A 5 1.10 14.42 17.10
C ARG A 5 2.53 14.68 17.57
N ALA A 6 2.76 14.55 18.87
CA ALA A 6 4.12 14.49 19.41
C ALA A 6 4.83 13.26 18.82
N LEU A 7 6.05 13.46 18.33
CA LEU A 7 6.93 12.38 17.90
C LEU A 7 7.87 12.04 19.06
N PRO A 8 8.15 10.75 19.31
CA PRO A 8 8.99 10.31 20.42
C PRO A 8 10.47 10.71 20.25
N SER A 9 10.89 11.01 19.02
CA SER A 9 12.23 11.53 18.70
C SER A 9 12.17 12.45 17.49
N VAL A 10 13.25 13.19 17.27
CA VAL A 10 13.42 14.00 16.05
C VAL A 10 13.53 13.05 14.85
N PRO A 11 12.70 13.21 13.81
CA PRO A 11 12.75 12.35 12.64
C PRO A 11 14.10 12.49 11.91
N SER A 12 14.70 11.34 11.60
CA SER A 12 15.89 11.19 10.75
C SER A 12 15.48 11.27 9.26
N PRO A 13 16.42 11.23 8.29
CA PRO A 13 16.31 11.95 7.02
C PRO A 13 14.97 11.71 6.28
N VAL A 14 14.38 12.82 5.83
CA VAL A 14 13.09 12.81 5.13
C VAL A 14 13.33 12.52 3.66
N THR A 15 12.78 11.41 3.18
CA THR A 15 12.78 11.07 1.75
C THR A 15 11.46 11.51 1.13
N VAL A 16 11.54 12.38 0.12
CA VAL A 16 10.38 12.82 -0.66
C VAL A 16 10.42 12.16 -2.04
N ILE A 17 9.39 11.38 -2.35
CA ILE A 17 9.25 10.69 -3.64
C ILE A 17 8.00 11.21 -4.34
N LYS A 18 8.12 11.46 -5.64
CA LYS A 18 6.98 11.68 -6.54
C LYS A 18 6.74 10.40 -7.34
N ASP A 19 5.56 9.82 -7.24
CA ASP A 19 5.22 8.64 -8.03
C ASP A 19 4.87 8.98 -9.48
N ALA A 20 4.78 7.95 -10.32
CA ALA A 20 4.39 8.07 -11.73
C ALA A 20 2.96 8.60 -11.93
N ALA A 21 2.12 8.62 -10.88
CA ALA A 21 0.78 9.21 -10.90
C ALA A 21 0.77 10.69 -10.43
N GLY A 22 1.94 11.28 -10.14
CA GLY A 22 2.09 12.66 -9.74
C GLY A 22 1.85 12.94 -8.25
N ARG A 23 1.71 11.90 -7.42
CA ARG A 23 1.50 12.04 -5.96
C ARG A 23 2.84 12.15 -5.25
N TYR A 24 2.88 12.99 -4.22
CA TYR A 24 4.04 13.14 -3.34
C TYR A 24 3.87 12.27 -2.09
N PHE A 25 4.94 11.57 -1.73
CA PHE A 25 5.08 10.83 -0.50
C PHE A 25 6.29 11.34 0.26
N ALA A 26 6.13 11.62 1.54
CA ALA A 26 7.23 11.91 2.46
C ALA A 26 7.30 10.78 3.47
N SER A 27 8.46 10.12 3.57
CA SER A 27 8.75 9.13 4.61
C SER A 27 9.91 9.60 5.46
N PHE A 28 9.81 9.36 6.75
CA PHE A 28 10.83 9.69 7.73
C PHE A 28 10.87 8.59 8.79
N VAL A 29 12.05 8.37 9.36
CA VAL A 29 12.27 7.34 10.39
C VAL A 29 12.38 8.03 11.74
N ILE A 30 11.61 7.54 12.70
CA ILE A 30 11.69 7.94 14.11
C ILE A 30 12.18 6.76 14.92
N ASP A 31 13.07 7.02 15.87
CA ASP A 31 13.40 6.05 16.91
C ASP A 31 12.28 6.09 17.96
N THR A 32 11.66 4.96 18.20
CA THR A 32 10.60 4.78 19.20
C THR A 32 11.12 4.23 20.53
N GLY A 33 12.34 3.71 20.60
CA GLY A 33 12.87 3.07 21.80
C GLY A 33 12.13 1.77 22.18
N PRO A 34 12.83 0.82 22.84
CA PRO A 34 12.32 -0.54 23.06
C PRO A 34 11.09 -0.62 23.98
N GLU A 35 10.95 0.30 24.94
CA GLU A 35 9.80 0.38 25.86
C GLU A 35 8.50 0.75 25.12
N GLN A 36 8.54 1.74 24.23
CA GLN A 36 7.34 2.18 23.52
C GLN A 36 6.92 1.17 22.46
N ASP A 37 7.87 0.50 21.81
CA ASP A 37 7.57 -0.60 20.88
C ASP A 37 6.88 -1.77 21.61
N ARG A 38 7.36 -2.15 22.81
CA ARG A 38 6.71 -3.17 23.65
C ARG A 38 5.28 -2.80 24.03
N THR A 39 5.02 -1.55 24.42
CA THR A 39 3.65 -1.10 24.72
C THR A 39 2.73 -1.09 23.47
N ARG A 40 3.30 -0.90 22.29
CA ARG A 40 2.53 -0.73 21.05
C ARG A 40 2.23 -2.05 20.33
N PHE A 41 3.17 -3.00 20.38
CA PHE A 41 3.09 -4.28 19.67
C PHE A 41 2.93 -5.49 20.60
N GLY A 42 3.03 -5.29 21.92
CA GLY A 42 3.06 -6.38 22.90
C GLY A 42 4.40 -7.09 22.92
N ALA A 43 4.59 -7.98 23.89
CA ALA A 43 5.64 -8.99 23.78
C ALA A 43 5.21 -10.02 22.71
N PRO A 44 6.13 -10.50 21.85
CA PRO A 44 5.77 -11.56 20.91
C PRO A 44 5.42 -12.81 21.72
N ASP A 45 4.14 -13.19 21.73
CA ASP A 45 3.71 -14.50 22.24
C ASP A 45 4.26 -15.56 21.27
N SER A 46 5.33 -16.25 21.69
CA SER A 46 6.01 -17.28 20.89
C SER A 46 5.12 -18.47 20.53
N ASP A 47 3.97 -18.60 21.18
CA ASP A 47 3.06 -19.74 21.05
C ASP A 47 1.95 -19.53 20.00
N ILE A 48 1.84 -18.33 19.40
CA ILE A 48 0.81 -17.99 18.40
C ILE A 48 1.47 -17.69 17.05
N ALA A 49 2.01 -18.72 16.40
CA ALA A 49 2.46 -18.65 15.01
C ALA A 49 1.32 -19.08 14.08
N VAL A 50 0.69 -18.13 13.40
CA VAL A 50 -0.32 -18.43 12.37
C VAL A 50 0.32 -18.38 10.99
N GLY A 51 0.29 -19.50 10.26
CA GLY A 51 0.72 -19.54 8.86
C GLY A 51 -0.26 -18.79 7.98
N ILE A 52 0.22 -17.91 7.11
CA ILE A 52 -0.59 -17.15 6.15
C ILE A 52 -0.26 -17.63 4.74
N ASP A 53 -1.21 -18.26 4.06
CA ASP A 53 -1.11 -18.57 2.62
C ASP A 53 -1.92 -17.56 1.80
N LEU A 54 -1.33 -17.00 0.75
CA LEU A 54 -1.93 -15.95 -0.08
C LEU A 54 -2.29 -16.52 -1.46
N GLY A 55 -3.59 -16.60 -1.77
CA GLY A 55 -4.08 -17.23 -2.99
C GLY A 55 -4.89 -16.29 -3.91
N PRO A 56 -4.99 -16.61 -5.21
CA PRO A 56 -5.91 -15.93 -6.11
C PRO A 56 -7.39 -16.30 -5.85
N ALA A 57 -7.65 -17.46 -5.22
CA ALA A 57 -8.98 -17.91 -4.83
C ALA A 57 -9.44 -17.26 -3.50
N HIS A 58 -8.57 -17.20 -2.49
CA HIS A 58 -8.82 -16.58 -1.19
C HIS A 58 -7.66 -15.64 -0.85
N PHE A 59 -7.97 -14.43 -0.38
CA PHE A 59 -6.98 -13.39 -0.06
C PHE A 59 -5.93 -13.89 0.93
N ALA A 60 -6.37 -14.59 1.97
CA ALA A 60 -5.49 -15.25 2.91
C ALA A 60 -6.19 -16.51 3.45
N VAL A 61 -5.44 -17.59 3.59
CA VAL A 61 -5.84 -18.78 4.35
C VAL A 61 -4.91 -18.88 5.55
N LEU A 62 -5.50 -18.87 6.73
CA LEU A 62 -4.80 -19.00 8.00
C LEU A 62 -4.66 -20.49 8.35
N SER A 63 -3.61 -20.86 9.10
CA SER A 63 -3.38 -22.24 9.53
C SER A 63 -4.48 -22.80 10.45
N ASP A 64 -5.34 -21.93 10.99
CA ASP A 64 -6.55 -22.29 11.74
C ASP A 64 -7.76 -22.65 10.83
N GLY A 65 -7.59 -22.61 9.50
CA GLY A 65 -8.63 -22.87 8.51
C GLY A 65 -9.48 -21.65 8.16
N THR A 66 -9.24 -20.49 8.77
CA THR A 66 -9.94 -19.25 8.45
C THR A 66 -9.58 -18.79 7.04
N LYS A 67 -10.60 -18.58 6.21
CA LYS A 67 -10.45 -18.10 4.84
C LYS A 67 -10.92 -16.65 4.76
N ILE A 68 -10.01 -15.77 4.36
CA ILE A 68 -10.33 -14.38 4.05
C ILE A 68 -10.61 -14.31 2.55
N ASP A 69 -11.82 -13.91 2.19
CA ASP A 69 -12.21 -13.82 0.79
C ASP A 69 -11.48 -12.70 0.05
N SER A 70 -11.15 -12.97 -1.22
CA SER A 70 -10.55 -11.97 -2.09
C SER A 70 -11.52 -10.82 -2.36
N PRO A 71 -11.17 -9.58 -2.02
CA PRO A 71 -12.04 -8.45 -2.25
C PRO A 71 -12.41 -8.33 -3.74
N ARG A 72 -13.71 -8.38 -4.06
CA ARG A 72 -14.24 -8.33 -5.44
C ARG A 72 -13.81 -7.08 -6.23
N PHE A 73 -13.31 -6.04 -5.56
CA PHE A 73 -12.77 -4.83 -6.20
C PHE A 73 -11.51 -5.12 -7.03
N LEU A 74 -10.72 -6.13 -6.65
CA LEU A 74 -9.45 -6.45 -7.31
C LEU A 74 -9.69 -6.83 -8.78
N ARG A 75 -10.67 -7.69 -9.05
CA ARG A 75 -11.03 -8.13 -10.41
C ARG A 75 -11.45 -6.98 -11.33
N ARG A 76 -12.17 -5.99 -10.79
CA ARG A 76 -12.59 -4.80 -11.57
C ARG A 76 -11.39 -3.92 -11.92
N ALA A 77 -10.51 -3.72 -10.95
CA ALA A 77 -9.30 -2.93 -11.15
C ALA A 77 -8.30 -3.63 -12.08
N GLU A 78 -8.18 -4.95 -12.00
CA GLU A 78 -7.40 -5.78 -12.90
C GLU A 78 -7.87 -5.64 -14.36
N LYS A 79 -9.20 -5.68 -14.60
CA LYS A 79 -9.76 -5.44 -15.95
C LYS A 79 -9.42 -4.04 -16.48
N LYS A 80 -9.48 -3.02 -15.63
CA LYS A 80 -9.10 -1.64 -15.97
C LYS A 80 -7.60 -1.55 -16.30
N LEU A 81 -6.76 -2.21 -15.50
CA LEU A 81 -5.31 -2.25 -15.70
C LEU A 81 -4.94 -2.96 -17.01
N LYS A 82 -5.52 -4.13 -17.27
CA LYS A 82 -5.30 -4.89 -18.51
C LYS A 82 -5.66 -4.08 -19.75
N ARG A 83 -6.75 -3.31 -19.71
CA ARG A 83 -7.14 -2.41 -20.80
C ARG A 83 -6.12 -1.29 -21.00
N ALA A 84 -5.71 -0.61 -19.93
CA ALA A 84 -4.73 0.47 -20.00
C ALA A 84 -3.36 -0.02 -20.51
N GLN A 85 -2.90 -1.19 -20.06
CA GLN A 85 -1.66 -1.81 -20.53
C GLN A 85 -1.74 -2.20 -22.02
N ARG A 86 -2.88 -2.73 -22.49
CA ARG A 86 -3.09 -3.05 -23.91
C ARG A 86 -3.15 -1.79 -24.79
N GLU A 87 -3.75 -0.71 -24.29
CA GLU A 87 -3.73 0.57 -24.98
C GLU A 87 -2.30 1.12 -25.07
N LEU A 88 -1.52 1.06 -23.99
CA LEU A 88 -0.11 1.47 -23.96
C LEU A 88 0.77 0.66 -24.92
N SER A 89 0.61 -0.67 -24.98
CA SER A 89 1.44 -1.53 -25.85
C SER A 89 1.23 -1.23 -27.33
N ARG A 90 0.03 -0.78 -27.71
CA ARG A 90 -0.31 -0.37 -29.08
C ARG A 90 0.20 1.02 -29.47
N LYS A 91 0.64 1.84 -28.51
CA LYS A 91 1.15 3.20 -28.80
C LYS A 91 2.61 3.18 -29.19
N GLN A 92 2.95 3.93 -30.24
CA GLN A 92 4.32 4.14 -30.71
C GLN A 92 5.20 4.68 -29.58
N LYS A 93 6.39 4.08 -29.41
CA LYS A 93 7.40 4.51 -28.44
C LYS A 93 7.81 5.96 -28.71
N GLY A 94 7.88 6.78 -27.66
CA GLY A 94 8.26 8.20 -27.76
C GLY A 94 7.17 9.14 -28.27
N SER A 95 5.97 8.64 -28.60
CA SER A 95 4.86 9.51 -28.96
C SER A 95 4.22 10.17 -27.73
N LYS A 96 3.77 11.43 -27.87
CA LYS A 96 3.04 12.16 -26.81
C LYS A 96 1.80 11.39 -26.31
N TYR A 97 1.14 10.64 -27.19
CA TYR A 97 -0.01 9.80 -26.84
C TYR A 97 0.36 8.56 -26.01
N ARG A 98 1.60 8.08 -26.13
CA ARG A 98 2.11 7.00 -25.28
C ARG A 98 2.34 7.48 -23.86
N ASP A 99 2.85 8.69 -23.67
CA ASP A 99 3.07 9.27 -22.34
C ASP A 99 1.75 9.43 -21.58
N THR A 100 0.69 9.90 -22.26
CA THR A 100 -0.66 9.93 -21.70
C THR A 100 -1.17 8.55 -21.32
N ALA A 101 -0.95 7.54 -22.16
CA ALA A 101 -1.33 6.16 -21.86
C ALA A 101 -0.54 5.58 -20.68
N TRP A 102 0.74 5.93 -20.55
CA TRP A 102 1.60 5.53 -19.44
C TRP A 102 1.14 6.16 -18.13
N ALA A 103 0.80 7.45 -18.13
CA ALA A 103 0.21 8.12 -16.98
C ALA A 103 -1.12 7.49 -16.55
N MET A 104 -1.93 7.01 -17.49
CA MET A 104 -3.18 6.29 -17.18
C MET A 104 -2.90 4.95 -16.48
N VAL A 105 -1.90 4.19 -16.95
CA VAL A 105 -1.47 2.95 -16.27
C VAL A 105 -0.96 3.25 -14.86
N ALA A 106 -0.11 4.27 -14.70
CA ALA A 106 0.40 4.69 -13.40
C ALA A 106 -0.74 5.08 -12.43
N ARG A 107 -1.76 5.78 -12.92
CA ARG A 107 -2.95 6.14 -12.12
C ARG A 107 -3.75 4.93 -11.66
N VAL A 108 -3.89 3.90 -12.50
CA VAL A 108 -4.59 2.66 -12.10
C VAL A 108 -3.81 1.90 -11.03
N HIS A 109 -2.48 1.81 -11.16
CA HIS A 109 -1.63 1.24 -10.10
C HIS A 109 -1.71 2.04 -8.79
N ALA A 110 -1.74 3.38 -8.90
CA ALA A 110 -1.89 4.28 -7.77
C ALA A 110 -3.21 4.10 -7.02
N GLU A 111 -4.33 3.94 -7.75
CA GLU A 111 -5.66 3.66 -7.19
C GLU A 111 -5.70 2.30 -6.47
N LEU A 112 -5.09 1.27 -7.07
CA LEU A 112 -4.95 -0.06 -6.46
C LEU A 112 -4.15 0.00 -5.16
N ALA A 113 -2.96 0.59 -5.18
CA ALA A 113 -2.10 0.71 -4.00
C ALA A 113 -2.79 1.46 -2.84
N LEU A 114 -3.57 2.51 -3.14
CA LEU A 114 -4.33 3.23 -2.12
C LEU A 114 -5.42 2.37 -1.49
N ARG A 115 -6.09 1.51 -2.27
CA ARG A 115 -7.11 0.58 -1.75
C ARG A 115 -6.53 -0.56 -0.92
N HIS A 116 -5.28 -0.96 -1.18
CA HIS A 116 -4.55 -1.94 -0.37
C HIS A 116 -3.96 -1.36 0.92
N ARG A 117 -3.87 -0.02 1.03
CA ARG A 117 -3.41 0.60 2.27
C ARG A 117 -4.50 0.42 3.34
N PRO A 118 -4.17 -0.09 4.55
CA PRO A 118 -5.12 -0.04 5.65
C PRO A 118 -5.55 1.42 5.82
N ARG A 119 -6.87 1.66 5.86
CA ARG A 119 -7.36 2.99 6.25
C ARG A 119 -6.73 3.28 7.61
N PRO A 120 -6.06 4.42 7.82
CA PRO A 120 -5.73 4.82 9.18
C PRO A 120 -7.06 4.83 9.92
N ALA A 121 -7.17 4.02 10.98
CA ALA A 121 -8.33 4.02 11.85
C ALA A 121 -8.59 5.49 12.20
N LYS A 122 -9.71 6.03 11.73
CA LYS A 122 -10.23 7.28 12.27
C LYS A 122 -10.82 6.89 13.61
N THR A 123 -9.98 6.74 14.62
CA THR A 123 -10.43 6.69 16.00
C THR A 123 -10.86 8.10 16.37
N THR A 124 -12.18 8.29 16.39
CA THR A 124 -12.84 9.45 16.97
C THR A 124 -13.74 8.93 18.10
N THR A 125 -13.63 9.65 19.22
CA THR A 125 -14.30 9.52 20.52
C THR A 125 -13.69 8.51 21.48
#